data_AF-A0A6M0C5D4-F1
#
_entry.id   AF-A0A6M0C5D4-F1
#
_cell.length_a   1.000
_cell.length_b   1.000
_cell.length_c   1.000
_cell.angle_alpha   90.00
_cell.angle_beta   90.00
_cell.angle_gamma   90.00
#
_symmetry.space_group_name_H-M   'P 1'
#
loop_
_entity.id
_entity.type
_entity.pdbx_description
1 polymer ?
#
loop_
_entity_poly.entity_id
_entity_poly.type
_entity_poly.pdbx_seq_one_letter_code
_entity_poly.pdbx_strand_id
1 'polypeptide(L)'
;ADRGAELVKKGFPDRVPERAAKVLSYLIIGLRPVAAIISNLSYSFFWLMRWLVLWVSRRRVYYSDRFACDVTTNPNGLTRALLKIALGIAAEIKEKGQTTTFLEGFDLLLPVGVKQGMSIGSVGLHASFESILQWDIVNPYRQWLTVNNTHPLMGDRLQILSFYAKFWKLETELDWEGLSSKGQANSLKSDRQKLLILGAPFFGIPLGLVVALTFWLVGGIFYLLTWWQVDWLFGDFWLLAGCLPIGYSLGTIIRINRFFPDIRPLKILDDPSLPELLSSPEALPLDSQPVRLQGKLLGRSGMAGWLGQDLSIETKTGLVKLHYLSKLGPLGNLWPKSTRPCDLVGKSVTATGWWRRGATPWLDLDKLQAEGGKSIRSHHPIWSSIVAGVCALWGTYIIYRGSF
;
A
#
# COMPACT_ATOMS: atom_id res chain seq x y z
N ALA A 1 -9.26 -22.86 13.76
CA ALA A 1 -7.98 -23.03 14.49
C ALA A 1 -7.78 -21.99 15.62
N ASP A 2 -8.06 -20.70 15.43
CA ASP A 2 -7.83 -19.70 16.50
C ASP A 2 -8.69 -19.90 17.75
N ARG A 3 -10.00 -20.21 17.61
CA ARG A 3 -10.84 -20.63 18.76
C ARG A 3 -10.27 -21.87 19.48
N GLY A 4 -9.70 -22.81 18.72
CA GLY A 4 -9.02 -23.97 19.30
C GLY A 4 -7.76 -23.59 20.08
N ALA A 5 -6.96 -22.64 19.58
CA ALA A 5 -5.80 -22.12 20.29
C ALA A 5 -6.17 -21.34 21.55
N GLU A 6 -7.30 -20.63 21.56
CA GLU A 6 -7.83 -19.99 22.76
C GLU A 6 -8.27 -21.03 23.80
N LEU A 7 -8.92 -22.11 23.38
CA LEU A 7 -9.29 -23.22 24.27
C LEU A 7 -8.06 -23.91 24.86
N VAL A 8 -7.00 -24.11 24.06
CA VAL A 8 -5.72 -24.63 24.58
C VAL A 8 -5.11 -23.71 25.63
N LYS A 9 -5.24 -22.38 25.49
CA LYS A 9 -4.74 -21.40 26.46
C LYS A 9 -5.60 -21.28 27.72
N LYS A 10 -6.93 -21.32 27.58
CA LYS A 10 -7.89 -21.14 28.69
C LYS A 10 -8.17 -22.44 29.47
N GLY A 11 -7.76 -23.58 28.93
CA GLY A 11 -8.12 -24.90 29.44
C GLY A 11 -9.37 -25.43 28.73
N PHE A 12 -9.39 -26.74 28.50
CA PHE A 12 -10.57 -27.41 27.97
C PHE A 12 -11.65 -27.51 29.08
N PRO A 13 -12.95 -27.54 28.74
CA PRO A 13 -14.00 -27.74 29.72
C PRO A 13 -13.78 -29.05 30.51
N ASP A 14 -14.16 -29.08 31.80
CA ASP A 14 -13.98 -30.22 32.71
C ASP A 14 -14.59 -31.55 32.22
N ARG A 15 -15.46 -31.49 31.21
CA ARG A 15 -16.08 -32.65 30.55
C ARG A 15 -15.15 -33.39 29.59
N VAL A 16 -13.96 -32.87 29.29
CA VAL A 16 -13.02 -33.49 28.34
C VAL A 16 -11.98 -34.33 29.11
N PRO A 17 -11.85 -35.64 28.81
CA PRO A 17 -10.83 -36.48 29.45
C PRO A 17 -9.42 -35.91 29.22
N GLU A 18 -8.56 -35.92 30.26
CA GLU A 18 -7.21 -35.32 30.19
C GLU A 18 -6.37 -35.85 29.01
N ARG A 19 -6.47 -37.14 28.70
CA ARG A 19 -5.79 -37.75 27.54
C ARG A 19 -6.29 -37.18 26.22
N ALA A 20 -7.60 -37.00 26.07
CA ALA A 20 -8.19 -36.39 24.89
C ALA A 20 -7.83 -34.91 24.78
N ALA A 21 -7.81 -34.17 25.90
CA ALA A 21 -7.38 -32.78 25.96
C ALA A 21 -5.92 -32.61 25.50
N LYS A 22 -5.01 -33.49 25.95
CA LYS A 22 -3.60 -33.49 25.50
C LYS A 22 -3.47 -33.77 24.01
N VAL A 23 -4.10 -34.82 23.49
CA VAL A 23 -4.06 -35.15 22.05
C VAL A 23 -4.64 -34.01 21.20
N LEU A 24 -5.77 -33.45 21.61
CA LEU A 24 -6.41 -32.32 20.93
C LEU A 24 -5.52 -31.07 20.96
N SER A 25 -4.81 -30.81 22.06
CA SER A 25 -3.85 -29.71 22.14
C SER A 25 -2.70 -29.85 21.15
N TYR A 26 -2.10 -31.04 21.03
CA TYR A 26 -1.02 -31.30 20.07
C TYR A 26 -1.51 -31.17 18.63
N LEU A 27 -2.71 -31.69 18.32
CA LEU A 27 -3.33 -31.53 17.00
C LEU A 27 -3.57 -30.06 16.66
N ILE A 28 -4.12 -29.27 17.59
CA ILE A 28 -4.36 -27.84 17.38
C ILE A 28 -3.03 -27.08 17.17
N ILE A 29 -1.99 -27.40 17.95
CA ILE A 29 -0.66 -26.79 17.82
C ILE A 29 -0.04 -27.11 16.45
N GLY A 30 -0.17 -28.35 15.97
CA GLY A 30 0.36 -28.78 14.67
C GLY A 30 -0.45 -28.29 13.46
N LEU A 31 -1.79 -28.28 13.54
CA LEU A 31 -2.66 -27.88 12.43
C LEU A 31 -2.70 -26.36 12.22
N ARG A 32 -2.53 -25.57 13.27
CA ARG A 32 -2.59 -24.11 13.21
C ARG A 32 -1.57 -23.48 12.25
N PRO A 33 -0.26 -23.81 12.27
CA PRO A 33 0.69 -23.24 11.33
C PRO A 33 0.38 -23.64 9.89
N VAL A 34 -0.06 -24.87 9.65
CA VAL A 34 -0.46 -25.34 8.31
C VAL A 34 -1.65 -24.53 7.78
N ALA A 35 -2.69 -24.37 8.60
CA ALA A 35 -3.86 -23.55 8.25
C ALA A 35 -3.47 -22.08 8.00
N ALA A 36 -2.56 -21.52 8.79
CA ALA A 36 -2.05 -20.17 8.61
C ALA A 36 -1.28 -20.02 7.29
N ILE A 37 -0.43 -20.99 6.92
CA ILE A 37 0.29 -20.98 5.64
C ILE A 37 -0.69 -21.03 4.47
N ILE A 38 -1.63 -21.97 4.48
CA ILE A 38 -2.66 -22.09 3.42
C ILE A 38 -3.45 -20.79 3.30
N SER A 39 -3.95 -20.25 4.42
CA SER A 39 -4.71 -19.00 4.43
C SER A 39 -3.91 -17.83 3.84
N ASN A 40 -2.62 -17.73 4.15
CA ASN A 40 -1.76 -16.67 3.64
C ASN A 40 -1.46 -16.85 2.14
N LEU A 41 -1.22 -18.07 1.68
CA LEU A 41 -1.04 -18.35 0.25
C LEU A 41 -2.30 -18.03 -0.54
N SER A 42 -3.48 -18.43 -0.06
CA SER A 42 -4.76 -18.08 -0.68
C SER A 42 -4.99 -16.56 -0.72
N TYR A 43 -4.64 -15.86 0.36
CA TYR A 43 -4.75 -14.39 0.40
C TYR A 43 -3.77 -13.70 -0.55
N SER A 44 -2.52 -14.19 -0.65
CA SER A 44 -1.55 -13.70 -1.64
C SER A 44 -2.04 -13.93 -3.06
N PHE A 45 -2.62 -15.10 -3.33
CA PHE A 45 -3.22 -15.42 -4.63
C PHE A 45 -4.40 -14.50 -4.95
N PHE A 46 -5.27 -14.22 -3.98
CA PHE A 46 -6.36 -13.24 -4.13
C PHE A 46 -5.84 -11.86 -4.55
N TRP A 47 -4.79 -11.35 -3.91
CA TRP A 47 -4.19 -10.06 -4.29
C TRP A 47 -3.53 -10.09 -5.67
N LEU A 48 -2.90 -11.20 -6.05
CA LEU A 48 -2.31 -11.37 -7.39
C LEU A 48 -3.40 -11.34 -8.47
N MET A 49 -4.47 -12.13 -8.30
CA MET A 49 -5.59 -12.17 -9.25
C MET A 49 -6.31 -10.83 -9.33
N ARG A 50 -6.47 -10.14 -8.20
CA ARG A 50 -7.04 -8.79 -8.14
C ARG A 50 -6.27 -7.80 -9.02
N TRP A 51 -4.95 -7.92 -9.12
CA TRP A 51 -4.12 -7.00 -9.91
C TRP A 51 -4.50 -7.00 -11.41
N LEU A 52 -4.91 -8.15 -11.94
CA LEU A 52 -5.32 -8.32 -13.34
C LEU A 52 -6.58 -7.52 -13.71
N VAL A 53 -7.46 -7.26 -12.73
CA VAL A 53 -8.77 -6.63 -12.95
C VAL A 53 -8.85 -5.18 -12.48
N LEU A 54 -7.79 -4.64 -11.85
CA LEU A 54 -7.80 -3.27 -11.30
C LEU A 54 -8.13 -2.22 -12.36
N TRP A 55 -7.58 -2.35 -13.57
CA TRP A 55 -7.85 -1.40 -14.65
C TRP A 55 -9.32 -1.41 -15.08
N VAL A 56 -9.89 -2.61 -15.27
CA VAL A 56 -11.30 -2.78 -15.65
C VAL A 56 -12.21 -2.26 -14.53
N SER A 57 -11.88 -2.56 -13.28
CA SER A 57 -12.60 -2.06 -12.10
C SER A 57 -12.69 -0.53 -12.10
N ARG A 58 -11.57 0.17 -12.33
CA ARG A 58 -11.57 1.64 -12.39
C ARG A 58 -12.40 2.19 -13.53
N ARG A 59 -12.32 1.57 -14.72
CA ARG A 59 -13.11 1.99 -15.88
C ARG A 59 -14.61 1.81 -15.65
N ARG A 60 -15.01 0.65 -15.10
CA ARG A 60 -16.41 0.33 -14.77
C ARG A 60 -17.05 1.44 -13.95
N VAL A 61 -16.37 1.91 -12.91
CA VAL A 61 -16.89 2.93 -11.99
C VAL A 61 -17.26 4.22 -12.70
N TYR A 62 -16.45 4.72 -13.64
CA TYR A 62 -16.80 5.92 -14.41
C TYR A 62 -18.07 5.74 -15.27
N TYR A 63 -18.23 4.57 -15.89
CA TYR A 63 -19.45 4.26 -16.65
C TYR A 63 -20.66 4.13 -15.73
N SER A 64 -20.50 3.50 -14.56
CA SER A 64 -21.56 3.40 -13.56
C SER A 64 -21.99 4.76 -13.03
N ASP A 65 -21.06 5.67 -12.77
CA ASP A 65 -21.37 7.03 -12.30
C ASP A 65 -22.16 7.80 -13.36
N ARG A 66 -21.69 7.79 -14.61
CA ARG A 66 -22.41 8.42 -15.73
C ARG A 66 -23.81 7.84 -15.90
N PHE A 67 -23.92 6.52 -15.95
CA PHE A 67 -25.21 5.84 -16.10
C PHE A 67 -26.17 6.19 -14.95
N ALA A 68 -25.68 6.22 -13.70
CA ALA A 68 -26.48 6.61 -12.56
C ALA A 68 -26.96 8.05 -12.66
N CYS A 69 -26.12 8.98 -13.13
CA CYS A 69 -26.55 10.35 -13.41
C CYS A 69 -27.61 10.42 -14.50
N ASP A 70 -27.41 9.74 -15.62
CA ASP A 70 -28.33 9.77 -16.76
C ASP A 70 -29.73 9.23 -16.37
N VAL A 71 -29.78 8.17 -15.55
CA VAL A 71 -31.04 7.57 -15.09
C VAL A 71 -31.73 8.40 -14.00
N THR A 72 -30.97 8.92 -13.03
CA THR A 72 -31.55 9.62 -11.86
C THR A 72 -31.74 11.11 -12.06
N THR A 73 -31.15 11.66 -13.14
CA THR A 73 -31.07 13.11 -13.45
C THR A 73 -30.58 13.97 -12.29
N ASN A 74 -29.84 13.38 -11.33
CA ASN A 74 -29.43 14.02 -10.10
C ASN A 74 -27.96 13.71 -9.75
N PRO A 75 -27.00 14.46 -10.31
CA PRO A 75 -25.57 14.24 -10.08
C PRO A 75 -25.17 14.57 -8.64
N ASN A 76 -25.80 15.57 -8.01
CA ASN A 76 -25.57 15.91 -6.60
C ASN A 76 -26.04 14.80 -5.65
N GLY A 77 -27.16 14.13 -5.99
CA GLY A 77 -27.63 12.96 -5.27
C GLY A 77 -26.59 11.85 -5.23
N LEU A 78 -25.93 11.59 -6.37
CA LEU A 78 -24.83 10.64 -6.46
C LEU A 78 -23.59 11.11 -5.66
N THR A 79 -23.22 12.39 -5.74
CA THR A 79 -22.12 12.97 -4.93
C THR A 79 -22.36 12.72 -3.44
N ARG A 80 -23.54 13.07 -2.92
CA ARG A 80 -23.92 12.82 -1.52
C ARG A 80 -23.91 11.33 -1.18
N ALA A 81 -24.38 10.48 -2.08
CA ALA A 81 -24.39 9.03 -1.86
C ALA A 81 -22.97 8.48 -1.71
N LEU A 82 -22.03 8.86 -2.59
CA LEU A 82 -20.64 8.41 -2.53
C LEU A 82 -19.94 8.87 -1.25
N LEU A 83 -20.15 10.13 -0.84
CA LEU A 83 -19.60 10.66 0.42
C LEU A 83 -20.19 9.93 1.64
N LYS A 84 -21.51 9.71 1.68
CA LYS A 84 -22.15 8.95 2.77
C LYS A 84 -21.69 7.50 2.83
N ILE A 85 -21.45 6.85 1.70
CA ILE A 85 -20.88 5.51 1.64
C ILE A 85 -19.46 5.51 2.22
N ALA A 86 -18.64 6.52 1.89
CA ALA A 86 -17.31 6.67 2.47
C ALA A 86 -17.37 6.82 4.00
N LEU A 87 -18.23 7.71 4.51
CA LEU A 87 -18.49 7.88 5.95
C LEU A 87 -18.93 6.56 6.60
N GLY A 88 -19.85 5.83 5.97
CA GLY A 88 -20.35 4.54 6.44
C GLY A 88 -19.27 3.45 6.49
N ILE A 89 -18.40 3.36 5.48
CA ILE A 89 -17.25 2.44 5.47
C ILE A 89 -16.31 2.75 6.64
N ALA A 90 -15.99 4.02 6.87
CA ALA A 90 -15.13 4.43 7.97
C ALA A 90 -15.77 4.11 9.35
N ALA A 91 -17.07 4.37 9.50
CA ALA A 91 -17.82 4.07 10.72
C ALA A 91 -17.86 2.57 11.02
N GLU A 92 -18.14 1.72 10.02
CA GLU A 92 -18.16 0.26 10.17
C GLU A 92 -16.78 -0.27 10.60
N ILE A 93 -15.69 0.20 9.97
CA ILE A 93 -14.33 -0.22 10.33
C ILE A 93 -13.98 0.19 11.77
N LYS A 94 -14.41 1.39 12.17
CA LYS A 94 -14.22 1.90 13.54
C LYS A 94 -15.00 1.05 14.56
N GLU A 95 -16.26 0.74 14.28
CA GLU A 95 -17.13 -0.04 15.17
C GLU A 95 -16.64 -1.48 15.31
N LYS A 96 -16.37 -2.16 14.19
CA LYS A 96 -15.89 -3.55 14.21
C LYS A 96 -14.43 -3.67 14.63
N GLY A 97 -13.68 -2.56 14.59
CA GLY A 97 -12.27 -2.50 14.90
C GLY A 97 -11.35 -3.23 13.90
N GLN A 98 -11.86 -3.57 12.72
CA GLN A 98 -11.14 -4.26 11.64
C GLN A 98 -11.85 -4.07 10.31
N THR A 99 -11.16 -4.29 9.20
CA THR A 99 -11.78 -4.35 7.88
C THR A 99 -12.55 -5.66 7.73
N THR A 100 -13.88 -5.58 7.60
CA THR A 100 -14.75 -6.75 7.45
C THR A 100 -14.40 -7.52 6.17
N THR A 101 -14.53 -8.85 6.22
CA THR A 101 -14.23 -9.72 5.08
C THR A 101 -15.11 -9.42 3.88
N PHE A 102 -16.36 -9.00 4.11
CA PHE A 102 -17.27 -8.60 3.03
C PHE A 102 -16.81 -7.32 2.33
N LEU A 103 -16.42 -6.28 3.08
CA LEU A 103 -15.89 -5.05 2.49
C LEU A 103 -14.65 -5.34 1.65
N GLU A 104 -13.71 -6.13 2.17
CA GLU A 104 -12.48 -6.45 1.44
C GLU A 104 -12.73 -7.36 0.23
N GLY A 105 -13.54 -8.41 0.39
CA GLY A 105 -13.82 -9.40 -0.65
C GLY A 105 -14.62 -8.81 -1.80
N PHE A 106 -15.58 -7.92 -1.51
CA PHE A 106 -16.41 -7.25 -2.52
C PHE A 106 -15.85 -5.89 -2.95
N ASP A 107 -14.66 -5.48 -2.51
CA ASP A 107 -14.10 -4.14 -2.79
C ASP A 107 -14.15 -3.78 -4.28
N LEU A 108 -13.84 -4.72 -5.19
CA LEU A 108 -13.92 -4.48 -6.65
C LEU A 108 -15.33 -4.13 -7.16
N LEU A 109 -16.38 -4.54 -6.46
CA LEU A 109 -17.77 -4.36 -6.85
C LEU A 109 -18.44 -3.17 -6.15
N LEU A 110 -17.87 -2.69 -5.05
CA LEU A 110 -18.38 -1.53 -4.34
C LEU A 110 -18.38 -0.27 -5.24
N PRO A 111 -19.21 0.74 -4.91
CA PRO A 111 -19.17 2.04 -5.56
C PRO A 111 -18.03 2.92 -5.04
N VAL A 112 -17.52 2.64 -3.83
CA VAL A 112 -16.40 3.34 -3.20
C VAL A 112 -15.40 2.32 -2.68
N GLY A 113 -14.12 2.51 -3.00
CA GLY A 113 -13.08 1.59 -2.56
C GLY A 113 -12.83 1.69 -1.06
N VAL A 114 -12.70 0.56 -0.39
CA VAL A 114 -12.59 0.47 1.08
C VAL A 114 -11.46 1.32 1.63
N LYS A 115 -10.28 1.31 0.99
CA LYS A 115 -9.13 2.11 1.43
C LYS A 115 -9.38 3.62 1.33
N GLN A 116 -10.02 4.07 0.26
CA GLN A 116 -10.36 5.48 0.07
C GLN A 116 -11.50 5.89 1.01
N GLY A 117 -12.53 5.05 1.13
CA GLY A 117 -13.64 5.26 2.05
C GLY A 117 -13.20 5.37 3.50
N MET A 118 -12.27 4.49 3.93
CA MET A 118 -11.68 4.54 5.27
C MET A 118 -10.96 5.88 5.54
N SER A 119 -10.07 6.31 4.63
CA SER A 119 -9.29 7.53 4.85
C SER A 119 -10.15 8.80 4.71
N ILE A 120 -10.92 8.92 3.63
CA ILE A 120 -11.70 10.13 3.35
C ILE A 120 -12.91 10.21 4.28
N GLY A 121 -13.60 9.09 4.51
CA GLY A 121 -14.78 9.03 5.35
C GLY A 121 -14.49 9.28 6.83
N SER A 122 -13.32 8.87 7.34
CA SER A 122 -12.96 9.16 8.73
C SER A 122 -12.58 10.62 8.96
N VAL A 123 -11.91 11.24 7.97
CA VAL A 123 -11.42 12.62 8.05
C VAL A 123 -12.50 13.63 7.67
N GLY A 124 -13.45 13.27 6.80
CA GLY A 124 -14.55 14.12 6.37
C GLY A 124 -15.55 14.52 7.45
N LEU A 125 -15.42 13.95 8.66
CA LEU A 125 -16.15 14.40 9.86
C LEU A 125 -15.48 15.61 10.55
N HIS A 126 -14.22 15.89 10.21
CA HIS A 126 -13.38 16.88 10.88
C HIS A 126 -12.95 18.04 9.97
N ALA A 127 -13.07 17.89 8.66
CA ALA A 127 -12.72 18.93 7.68
C ALA A 127 -13.61 18.84 6.43
N SER A 128 -13.61 19.91 5.63
CA SER A 128 -14.37 19.96 4.38
C SER A 128 -13.82 18.97 3.35
N PHE A 129 -14.70 18.29 2.61
CA PHE A 129 -14.29 17.32 1.61
C PHE A 129 -13.45 17.96 0.49
N GLU A 130 -13.72 19.22 0.16
CA GLU A 130 -12.99 20.01 -0.83
C GLU A 130 -11.51 20.13 -0.48
N SER A 131 -11.19 20.41 0.79
CA SER A 131 -9.81 20.53 1.25
C SER A 131 -9.07 19.18 1.25
N ILE A 132 -9.76 18.09 1.59
CA ILE A 132 -9.19 16.74 1.67
C ILE A 132 -8.92 16.18 0.26
N LEU A 133 -9.84 16.44 -0.67
CA LEU A 133 -9.82 15.94 -2.04
C LEU A 133 -9.04 16.83 -3.00
N GLN A 134 -8.44 17.93 -2.53
CA GLN A 134 -7.66 18.81 -3.39
C GLN A 134 -6.51 18.08 -4.10
N TRP A 135 -5.81 17.18 -3.40
CA TRP A 135 -4.76 16.35 -4.00
C TRP A 135 -5.28 15.47 -5.14
N ASP A 136 -6.50 14.93 -5.00
CA ASP A 136 -7.15 14.06 -5.98
C ASP A 136 -7.47 14.79 -7.29
N ILE A 137 -7.46 16.13 -7.31
CA ILE A 137 -7.75 16.95 -8.49
C ILE A 137 -6.47 17.61 -9.01
N VAL A 138 -5.68 18.19 -8.12
CA VAL A 138 -4.57 19.09 -8.47
C VAL A 138 -3.29 18.33 -8.80
N ASN A 139 -3.03 17.17 -8.17
CA ASN A 139 -1.75 16.52 -8.28
C ASN A 139 -1.52 15.95 -9.71
N PRO A 140 -0.39 16.26 -10.37
CA PRO A 140 -0.13 15.86 -11.75
C PRO A 140 0.13 14.35 -11.90
N TYR A 141 0.59 13.67 -10.84
CA TYR A 141 0.95 12.25 -10.87
C TYR A 141 -0.10 11.35 -10.23
N ARG A 142 -1.24 11.90 -9.86
CA ARG A 142 -2.32 11.19 -9.18
C ARG A 142 -2.78 9.93 -9.92
N GLN A 143 -2.83 9.97 -11.25
CA GLN A 143 -3.23 8.82 -12.07
C GLN A 143 -2.21 7.68 -11.97
N TRP A 144 -0.92 7.99 -12.01
CA TRP A 144 0.15 7.00 -11.84
C TRP A 144 0.12 6.38 -10.44
N LEU A 145 -0.13 7.19 -9.41
CA LEU A 145 -0.25 6.74 -8.02
C LEU A 145 -1.52 5.92 -7.75
N THR A 146 -2.51 5.97 -8.63
CA THR A 146 -3.79 5.26 -8.51
C THR A 146 -3.78 3.89 -9.21
N VAL A 147 -2.70 3.52 -9.90
CA VAL A 147 -2.63 2.25 -10.66
C VAL A 147 -2.88 1.02 -9.79
N ASN A 148 -2.50 1.06 -8.51
CA ASN A 148 -2.71 -0.05 -7.57
C ASN A 148 -4.04 0.04 -6.78
N ASN A 149 -4.92 0.97 -7.14
CA ASN A 149 -6.22 1.15 -6.48
C ASN A 149 -7.34 0.49 -7.30
N THR A 150 -8.35 -0.02 -6.61
CA THR A 150 -9.55 -0.63 -7.24
C THR A 150 -10.45 0.38 -7.91
N HIS A 151 -10.45 1.61 -7.41
CA HIS A 151 -11.31 2.69 -7.84
C HIS A 151 -10.49 3.86 -8.34
N PRO A 152 -11.06 4.70 -9.24
CA PRO A 152 -10.50 6.00 -9.49
C PRO A 152 -10.53 6.84 -8.20
N LEU A 153 -9.78 7.94 -8.22
CA LEU A 153 -9.76 8.88 -7.10
C LEU A 153 -11.15 9.46 -6.88
N MET A 154 -11.52 9.61 -5.61
CA MET A 154 -12.82 10.15 -5.25
C MET A 154 -12.96 11.60 -5.73
N GLY A 155 -11.93 12.43 -5.56
CA GLY A 155 -11.98 13.82 -6.04
C GLY A 155 -12.18 13.94 -7.55
N ASP A 156 -11.46 13.17 -8.37
CA ASP A 156 -11.64 13.14 -9.83
C ASP A 156 -13.10 12.79 -10.20
N ARG A 157 -13.70 11.81 -9.51
CA ARG A 157 -15.10 11.41 -9.77
C ARG A 157 -16.08 12.51 -9.40
N LEU A 158 -15.95 13.08 -8.20
CA LEU A 158 -16.86 14.12 -7.73
C LEU A 158 -16.74 15.41 -8.56
N GLN A 159 -15.54 15.72 -9.08
CA GLN A 159 -15.35 16.82 -10.01
C GLN A 159 -16.13 16.60 -11.33
N ILE A 160 -16.13 15.38 -11.87
CA ILE A 160 -16.92 15.03 -13.06
C ILE A 160 -18.42 15.19 -12.79
N LEU A 161 -18.89 14.77 -11.61
CA LEU A 161 -20.29 14.95 -11.22
C LEU A 161 -20.67 16.43 -11.10
N SER A 162 -19.78 17.28 -10.57
CA SER A 162 -19.98 18.73 -10.57
C SER A 162 -20.04 19.29 -11.99
N PHE A 163 -19.29 18.77 -12.96
CA PHE A 163 -19.43 19.17 -14.36
C PHE A 163 -20.79 18.78 -14.94
N TYR A 164 -21.32 17.60 -14.61
CA TYR A 164 -22.67 17.21 -15.03
C TYR A 164 -23.74 18.11 -14.40
N ALA A 165 -23.63 18.44 -13.11
CA ALA A 165 -24.53 19.37 -12.45
C ALA A 165 -24.53 20.74 -13.16
N LYS A 166 -23.35 21.31 -13.43
CA LYS A 166 -23.21 22.59 -14.16
C LYS A 166 -23.79 22.52 -15.57
N PHE A 167 -23.52 21.43 -16.30
CA PHE A 167 -24.09 21.23 -17.65
C PHE A 167 -25.61 21.18 -17.64
N TRP A 168 -26.22 20.58 -16.62
CA TRP A 168 -27.67 20.54 -16.41
C TRP A 168 -28.22 21.80 -15.72
N LYS A 169 -27.39 22.83 -15.51
CA LYS A 169 -27.78 24.09 -14.85
C LYS A 169 -28.31 23.89 -13.43
N LEU A 170 -27.78 22.89 -12.73
CA LEU A 170 -28.02 22.64 -11.32
C LEU A 170 -26.91 23.30 -10.48
N GLU A 171 -27.24 23.72 -9.27
CA GLU A 171 -26.23 24.09 -8.27
C GLU A 171 -25.36 22.88 -7.95
N THR A 172 -24.07 23.08 -7.68
CA THR A 172 -23.15 21.97 -7.35
C THR A 172 -23.12 21.69 -5.86
N GLU A 173 -23.15 20.42 -5.47
CA GLU A 173 -23.03 20.02 -4.05
C GLU A 173 -21.68 20.43 -3.43
N LEU A 174 -20.60 20.37 -4.22
CA LEU A 174 -19.25 20.72 -3.80
C LEU A 174 -18.74 21.84 -4.69
N ASP A 175 -18.10 22.83 -4.07
CA ASP A 175 -17.51 23.96 -4.77
C ASP A 175 -16.00 23.76 -4.98
N TRP A 176 -15.61 23.71 -6.25
CA TRP A 176 -14.22 23.53 -6.66
C TRP A 176 -13.57 24.84 -7.13
N GLU A 177 -14.31 25.97 -7.15
CA GLU A 177 -13.93 27.20 -7.84
C GLU A 177 -12.75 27.97 -7.23
N GLY A 178 -12.22 27.53 -6.08
CA GLY A 178 -10.98 28.05 -5.48
C GLY A 178 -9.71 27.23 -5.74
N LEU A 179 -9.83 26.04 -6.35
CA LEU A 179 -8.72 25.06 -6.38
C LEU A 179 -7.78 25.19 -7.60
N SER A 180 -8.00 26.19 -8.46
CA SER A 180 -7.29 26.36 -9.73
C SER A 180 -5.97 27.15 -9.63
N SER A 181 -4.87 26.42 -9.87
CA SER A 181 -3.78 26.75 -10.82
C SER A 181 -2.82 27.94 -10.64
N LYS A 182 -2.74 28.63 -9.50
CA LYS A 182 -1.69 29.67 -9.35
C LYS A 182 -0.24 29.16 -9.13
N GLY A 183 -0.03 27.87 -8.81
CA GLY A 183 1.30 27.28 -8.54
C GLY A 183 1.84 26.24 -9.54
N GLN A 184 1.02 25.79 -10.49
CA GLN A 184 1.28 24.55 -11.24
C GLN A 184 2.51 24.60 -12.18
N ALA A 185 2.84 25.73 -12.78
CA ALA A 185 3.87 25.76 -13.83
C ALA A 185 5.31 25.57 -13.29
N ASN A 186 5.62 26.05 -12.08
CA ASN A 186 6.97 26.01 -11.52
C ASN A 186 7.25 24.74 -10.68
N SER A 187 6.22 24.12 -10.12
CA SER A 187 6.36 22.88 -9.31
C SER A 187 6.68 21.64 -10.17
N LEU A 188 6.13 21.56 -11.40
CA LEU A 188 6.22 20.39 -12.28
C LEU A 188 7.63 19.91 -12.63
N LYS A 189 8.66 20.78 -12.70
CA LYS A 189 10.03 20.35 -13.02
C LYS A 189 10.73 19.69 -11.83
N SER A 190 10.61 20.26 -10.63
CA SER A 190 11.15 19.71 -9.37
C SER A 190 10.53 18.34 -9.07
N ASP A 191 9.24 18.23 -9.37
CA ASP A 191 8.41 17.07 -9.08
C ASP A 191 8.67 15.86 -10.00
N ARG A 192 9.16 16.07 -11.23
CA ARG A 192 9.53 14.96 -12.13
C ARG A 192 10.68 14.12 -11.59
N GLN A 193 11.68 14.76 -10.99
CA GLN A 193 12.81 14.05 -10.39
C GLN A 193 12.34 13.16 -9.24
N LYS A 194 11.44 13.67 -8.38
CA LYS A 194 10.84 12.90 -7.29
C LYS A 194 10.07 11.69 -7.81
N LEU A 195 9.29 11.85 -8.88
CA LEU A 195 8.57 10.74 -9.51
C LEU A 195 9.53 9.67 -10.06
N LEU A 196 10.60 10.08 -10.76
CA LEU A 196 11.59 9.15 -11.30
C LEU A 196 12.27 8.34 -10.19
N ILE A 197 12.61 8.99 -9.07
CA ILE A 197 13.18 8.31 -7.90
C ILE A 197 12.16 7.37 -7.25
N LEU A 198 10.91 7.79 -7.13
CA LEU A 198 9.83 6.97 -6.58
C LEU A 198 9.62 5.69 -7.40
N GLY A 199 9.64 5.83 -8.73
CA GLY A 199 9.55 4.75 -9.70
C GLY A 199 10.89 4.07 -10.03
N ALA A 200 12.00 4.44 -9.40
CA ALA A 200 13.35 4.02 -9.80
C ALA A 200 13.53 2.50 -9.94
N PRO A 201 12.98 1.63 -9.07
CA PRO A 201 13.08 0.18 -9.28
C PRO A 201 12.45 -0.29 -10.59
N PHE A 202 11.31 0.30 -10.99
CA PHE A 202 10.61 -0.06 -12.21
C PHE A 202 11.30 0.50 -13.45
N PHE A 203 11.84 1.71 -13.38
CA PHE A 203 12.65 2.31 -14.46
C PHE A 203 14.06 1.71 -14.56
N GLY A 204 14.55 1.09 -13.49
CA GLY A 204 15.81 0.35 -13.48
C GLY A 204 15.79 -0.86 -14.41
N ILE A 205 14.65 -1.52 -14.58
CA ILE A 205 14.48 -2.68 -15.47
C ILE A 205 14.75 -2.31 -16.95
N PRO A 206 14.05 -1.33 -17.56
CA PRO A 206 14.34 -0.92 -18.93
C PRO A 206 15.73 -0.30 -19.08
N LEU A 207 16.26 0.39 -18.04
CA LEU A 207 17.64 0.86 -18.06
C LEU A 207 18.63 -0.32 -18.14
N GLY A 208 18.39 -1.38 -17.38
CA GLY A 208 19.17 -2.63 -17.46
C GLY A 208 19.09 -3.26 -18.85
N LEU A 209 17.91 -3.25 -19.49
CA LEU A 209 17.76 -3.71 -20.87
C LEU A 209 18.58 -2.87 -21.86
N VAL A 210 18.55 -1.54 -21.73
CA VAL A 210 19.36 -0.64 -22.58
C VAL A 210 20.85 -0.93 -22.41
N VAL A 211 21.31 -1.17 -21.18
CA VAL A 211 22.70 -1.54 -20.90
C VAL A 211 23.06 -2.88 -21.54
N ALA A 212 22.19 -3.89 -21.44
CA ALA A 212 22.40 -5.18 -22.10
C ALA A 212 22.47 -5.07 -23.63
N LEU A 213 21.53 -4.33 -24.24
CA LEU A 213 21.53 -4.07 -25.68
C LEU A 213 22.78 -3.29 -26.12
N THR A 214 23.31 -2.41 -25.26
CA THR A 214 24.58 -1.72 -25.51
C THR A 214 25.75 -2.71 -25.53
N PHE A 215 25.80 -3.65 -24.58
CA PHE A 215 26.82 -4.71 -24.60
C PHE A 215 26.70 -5.62 -25.82
N TRP A 216 25.48 -6.00 -26.23
CA TRP A 216 25.24 -6.73 -27.46
C TRP A 216 25.76 -5.97 -28.69
N LEU A 217 25.46 -4.67 -28.80
CA LEU A 217 25.94 -3.85 -29.92
C LEU A 217 27.47 -3.83 -29.96
N VAL A 218 28.11 -3.60 -28.82
CA VAL A 218 29.58 -3.63 -28.69
C VAL A 218 30.14 -5.00 -29.08
N GLY A 219 29.56 -6.08 -28.57
CA GLY A 219 29.94 -7.45 -28.96
C GLY A 219 29.79 -7.69 -30.47
N GLY A 220 28.70 -7.20 -31.07
CA GLY A 220 28.44 -7.35 -32.51
C GLY A 220 29.47 -6.61 -33.36
N ILE A 221 29.90 -5.41 -32.94
CA ILE A 221 31.01 -4.70 -33.60
C ILE A 221 32.30 -5.51 -33.51
N PHE A 222 32.62 -6.05 -32.34
CA PHE A 222 33.86 -6.83 -32.15
C PHE A 222 33.84 -8.21 -32.82
N TYR A 223 32.66 -8.81 -32.95
CA TYR A 223 32.44 -10.00 -33.78
C TYR A 223 32.75 -9.70 -35.25
N LEU A 224 32.28 -8.56 -35.79
CA LEU A 224 32.62 -8.11 -37.14
C LEU A 224 34.12 -7.82 -37.31
N LEU A 225 34.79 -7.35 -36.24
CA LEU A 225 36.23 -7.08 -36.21
C LEU A 225 37.10 -8.31 -35.86
N THR A 226 36.51 -9.50 -35.71
CA THR A 226 37.19 -10.76 -35.36
C THR A 226 37.98 -10.71 -34.04
N TRP A 227 37.51 -9.93 -33.06
CA TRP A 227 38.11 -9.85 -31.72
C TRP A 227 37.44 -10.84 -30.75
N TRP A 228 38.06 -12.02 -30.63
CA TRP A 228 37.58 -13.18 -29.86
C TRP A 228 37.40 -12.98 -28.34
N GLN A 229 37.93 -11.89 -27.77
CA GLN A 229 37.81 -11.63 -26.32
C GLN A 229 36.48 -10.98 -25.92
N VAL A 230 35.77 -10.38 -26.88
CA VAL A 230 34.62 -9.50 -26.63
C VAL A 230 33.41 -9.87 -27.52
N ASP A 231 33.63 -10.70 -28.54
CA ASP A 231 32.57 -11.18 -29.44
C ASP A 231 31.49 -11.99 -28.72
N TRP A 232 31.82 -12.69 -27.63
CA TRP A 232 30.88 -13.45 -26.79
C TRP A 232 29.74 -12.61 -26.20
N LEU A 233 29.91 -11.28 -26.12
CA LEU A 233 28.83 -10.38 -25.70
C LEU A 233 27.68 -10.34 -26.71
N PHE A 234 27.92 -10.66 -27.98
CA PHE A 234 26.91 -10.64 -29.02
C PHE A 234 25.98 -11.86 -28.93
N GLY A 235 24.68 -11.62 -28.78
CA GLY A 235 23.67 -12.69 -28.81
C GLY A 235 23.52 -13.47 -27.50
N ASP A 236 24.28 -13.14 -26.44
CA ASP A 236 24.13 -13.80 -25.14
C ASP A 236 22.83 -13.36 -24.45
N PHE A 237 21.85 -14.27 -24.43
CA PHE A 237 20.57 -14.07 -23.75
C PHE A 237 20.73 -13.95 -22.23
N TRP A 238 21.71 -14.61 -21.63
CA TRP A 238 21.91 -14.61 -20.18
C TRP A 238 22.42 -13.26 -19.68
N LEU A 239 23.26 -12.58 -20.47
CA LEU A 239 23.61 -11.19 -20.25
C LEU A 239 22.36 -10.30 -20.19
N LEU A 240 21.47 -10.43 -21.17
CA LEU A 240 20.21 -9.68 -21.22
C LEU A 240 19.34 -9.99 -20.01
N ALA A 241 19.10 -11.26 -19.72
CA ALA A 241 18.27 -11.70 -18.61
C ALA A 241 18.83 -11.27 -17.24
N GLY A 242 20.15 -11.22 -17.08
CA GLY A 242 20.81 -10.85 -15.83
C GLY A 242 20.86 -9.34 -15.58
N CYS A 243 20.94 -8.51 -16.63
CA CYS A 243 20.91 -7.05 -16.50
C CYS A 243 19.56 -6.52 -16.00
N LEU A 244 18.43 -7.20 -16.26
CA LEU A 244 17.10 -6.79 -15.79
C LEU A 244 16.99 -6.74 -14.24
N PRO A 245 17.26 -7.83 -13.48
CA PRO A 245 17.22 -7.80 -12.03
C PRO A 245 18.33 -6.93 -11.41
N ILE A 246 19.50 -6.80 -12.06
CA ILE A 246 20.53 -5.83 -11.64
C ILE A 246 20.00 -4.40 -11.74
N GLY A 247 19.34 -4.06 -12.84
CA GLY A 247 18.70 -2.75 -13.03
C GLY A 247 17.65 -2.45 -11.96
N TYR A 248 16.78 -3.42 -11.63
CA TYR A 248 15.84 -3.30 -10.52
C TYR A 248 16.53 -3.08 -9.16
N SER A 249 17.64 -3.81 -8.91
CA SER A 249 18.45 -3.68 -7.70
C SER A 249 19.01 -2.26 -7.55
N LEU A 250 19.66 -1.74 -8.59
CA LEU A 250 20.21 -0.39 -8.61
C LEU A 250 19.13 0.66 -8.38
N GLY A 251 17.98 0.55 -9.05
CA GLY A 251 16.84 1.44 -8.84
C GLY A 251 16.30 1.41 -7.41
N THR A 252 16.33 0.24 -6.76
CA THR A 252 15.95 0.09 -5.36
C THR A 252 16.95 0.77 -4.42
N ILE A 253 18.26 0.56 -4.62
CA ILE A 253 19.32 1.20 -3.83
C ILE A 253 19.24 2.72 -3.93
N ILE A 254 19.06 3.27 -5.13
CA ILE A 254 18.91 4.72 -5.35
C ILE A 254 17.72 5.29 -4.58
N ARG A 255 16.61 4.54 -4.49
CA ARG A 255 15.38 4.98 -3.83
C ARG A 255 15.43 4.90 -2.31
N ILE A 256 16.03 3.86 -1.73
CA ILE A 256 15.88 3.49 -0.30
C ILE A 256 16.13 4.67 0.63
N ASN A 257 17.27 5.35 0.53
CA ASN A 257 17.66 6.39 1.49
C ASN A 257 16.76 7.64 1.42
N ARG A 258 16.23 7.96 0.23
CA ARG A 258 15.30 9.10 0.06
C ARG A 258 13.90 8.73 0.47
N PHE A 259 13.50 7.48 0.25
CA PHE A 259 12.19 7.00 0.65
C PHE A 259 12.13 6.81 2.17
N PHE A 260 13.14 6.22 2.80
CA PHE A 260 13.22 5.99 4.24
C PHE A 260 14.36 6.78 4.89
N PRO A 261 14.23 8.12 5.02
CA PRO A 261 15.25 8.93 5.68
C PRO A 261 15.25 8.67 7.19
N ASP A 262 16.40 8.83 7.84
CA ASP A 262 16.53 8.65 9.29
C ASP A 262 15.55 9.53 10.08
N ILE A 263 14.81 8.91 10.98
CA ILE A 263 13.87 9.60 11.87
C ILE A 263 14.68 10.29 12.97
N ARG A 264 14.87 11.59 12.82
CA ARG A 264 15.53 12.43 13.85
C ARG A 264 14.48 12.94 14.85
N PRO A 265 14.67 12.79 16.16
CA PRO A 265 13.70 13.20 17.18
C PRO A 265 13.19 14.65 17.03
N LEU A 266 14.07 15.57 16.64
CA LEU A 266 13.77 17.01 16.47
C LEU A 266 12.85 17.32 15.28
N LYS A 267 12.68 16.40 14.32
CA LYS A 267 11.86 16.60 13.11
C LYS A 267 10.54 15.84 13.15
N ILE A 268 10.26 15.12 14.22
CA ILE A 268 9.03 14.33 14.35
C ILE A 268 7.87 15.28 14.60
N LEU A 269 6.82 15.16 13.79
CA LEU A 269 5.54 15.81 14.08
C LEU A 269 4.78 14.95 15.10
N ASP A 270 4.54 15.52 16.29
CA ASP A 270 3.82 14.87 17.37
C ASP A 270 2.31 15.09 17.23
N ASP A 271 1.56 13.99 17.07
CA ASP A 271 0.10 13.90 16.91
C ASP A 271 -0.52 14.93 15.94
N PRO A 272 0.01 15.07 14.70
CA PRO A 272 -0.54 15.99 13.71
C PRO A 272 -1.99 15.63 13.33
N SER A 273 -2.76 16.63 12.92
CA SER A 273 -4.12 16.38 12.43
C SER A 273 -4.07 15.67 11.07
N LEU A 274 -4.86 14.61 10.91
CA LEU A 274 -4.94 13.88 9.65
C LEU A 274 -5.54 14.72 8.50
N PRO A 275 -6.54 15.60 8.71
CA PRO A 275 -6.98 16.50 7.67
C PRO A 275 -5.85 17.34 7.06
N GLU A 276 -5.03 18.00 7.89
CA GLU A 276 -3.92 18.83 7.41
C GLU A 276 -2.90 18.02 6.61
N LEU A 277 -2.59 16.79 7.05
CA LEU A 277 -1.69 15.89 6.34
C LEU A 277 -2.24 15.44 4.97
N LEU A 278 -3.57 15.39 4.81
CA LEU A 278 -4.22 15.01 3.55
C LEU A 278 -4.40 16.16 2.58
N SER A 279 -4.58 17.38 3.10
CA SER A 279 -4.80 18.61 2.33
C SER A 279 -3.58 19.15 1.62
N SER A 280 -2.43 18.48 1.67
CA SER A 280 -1.22 18.87 0.93
C SER A 280 -1.32 18.44 -0.55
N PRO A 281 -1.56 19.36 -1.52
CA PRO A 281 -1.91 19.00 -2.89
C PRO A 281 -0.73 18.47 -3.72
N GLU A 282 0.48 18.96 -3.46
CA GLU A 282 1.69 18.59 -4.21
C GLU A 282 2.46 17.43 -3.57
N ALA A 283 2.01 16.93 -2.42
CA ALA A 283 2.73 15.91 -1.68
C ALA A 283 2.84 14.59 -2.46
N LEU A 284 4.05 14.05 -2.50
CA LEU A 284 4.34 12.72 -3.03
C LEU A 284 4.68 11.73 -1.91
N PRO A 285 4.53 10.40 -2.14
CA PRO A 285 4.97 9.41 -1.17
C PRO A 285 6.47 9.52 -0.81
N LEU A 286 7.27 10.09 -1.71
CA LEU A 286 8.69 10.35 -1.47
C LEU A 286 8.93 11.49 -0.47
N ASP A 287 7.99 12.42 -0.31
CA ASP A 287 8.05 13.53 0.66
C ASP A 287 7.74 13.00 2.07
N SER A 288 8.71 12.24 2.58
CA SER A 288 8.61 11.48 3.81
C SER A 288 8.52 12.39 5.03
N GLN A 289 7.36 12.45 5.67
CA GLN A 289 7.17 13.20 6.92
C GLN A 289 7.21 12.24 8.11
N PRO A 290 8.20 12.32 9.01
CA PRO A 290 8.22 11.49 10.20
C PRO A 290 7.14 11.97 11.18
N VAL A 291 6.19 11.11 11.50
CA VAL A 291 5.05 11.42 12.38
C VAL A 291 4.98 10.44 13.53
N ARG A 292 4.47 10.92 14.67
CA ARG A 292 4.09 10.11 15.82
C ARG A 292 2.59 10.26 16.03
N LEU A 293 1.84 9.19 15.76
CA LEU A 293 0.39 9.16 15.94
C LEU A 293 0.04 8.37 17.20
N GLN A 294 -0.88 8.91 18.00
CA GLN A 294 -1.43 8.22 19.17
C GLN A 294 -2.87 7.82 18.90
N GLY A 295 -3.23 6.61 19.30
CA GLY A 295 -4.57 6.10 18.99
C GLY A 295 -4.78 4.65 19.33
N LYS A 296 -5.95 4.13 18.99
CA LYS A 296 -6.29 2.73 19.17
C LYS A 296 -5.86 1.92 17.95
N LEU A 297 -5.18 0.80 18.16
CA LEU A 297 -4.81 -0.09 17.06
C LEU A 297 -6.02 -0.91 16.61
N LEU A 298 -6.42 -0.76 15.36
CA LEU A 298 -7.47 -1.53 14.71
C LEU A 298 -6.84 -2.53 13.73
N GLY A 299 -7.50 -3.67 13.53
CA GLY A 299 -7.03 -4.69 12.61
C GLY A 299 -7.54 -6.08 12.93
N ARG A 300 -7.17 -7.04 12.09
CA ARG A 300 -7.51 -8.45 12.31
C ARG A 300 -6.58 -9.07 13.35
N SER A 301 -7.16 -9.85 14.26
CA SER A 301 -6.42 -10.68 15.22
C SER A 301 -6.23 -12.11 14.72
N GLY A 302 -5.32 -12.86 15.33
CA GLY A 302 -5.14 -14.29 15.07
C GLY A 302 -4.54 -14.59 13.69
N MET A 303 -5.00 -15.67 13.04
CA MET A 303 -4.54 -16.09 11.71
C MET A 303 -4.94 -15.10 10.61
N ALA A 304 -6.09 -14.44 10.74
CA ALA A 304 -6.57 -13.49 9.75
C ALA A 304 -5.69 -12.22 9.68
N GLY A 305 -4.95 -11.91 10.75
CA GLY A 305 -3.96 -10.82 10.80
C GLY A 305 -2.50 -11.30 10.79
N TRP A 306 -2.23 -12.57 10.44
CA TRP A 306 -0.93 -13.20 10.66
C TRP A 306 0.25 -12.47 9.99
N LEU A 307 0.05 -11.98 8.75
CA LEU A 307 1.06 -11.22 8.01
C LEU A 307 1.00 -9.71 8.26
N GLY A 308 0.14 -9.22 9.17
CA GLY A 308 -0.05 -7.79 9.42
C GLY A 308 -0.75 -7.05 8.28
N GLN A 309 -1.67 -7.74 7.59
CA GLN A 309 -2.31 -7.28 6.34
C GLN A 309 -3.35 -6.16 6.56
N ASP A 310 -4.03 -6.22 7.70
CA ASP A 310 -5.07 -5.30 8.11
C ASP A 310 -4.68 -4.69 9.45
N LEU A 311 -3.87 -3.63 9.38
CA LEU A 311 -3.45 -2.83 10.53
C LEU A 311 -3.79 -1.38 10.23
N SER A 312 -4.45 -0.72 11.16
CA SER A 312 -4.78 0.69 11.10
C SER A 312 -4.77 1.30 12.48
N ILE A 313 -4.59 2.61 12.55
CA ILE A 313 -4.68 3.37 13.79
C ILE A 313 -5.88 4.30 13.72
N GLU A 314 -6.67 4.28 14.79
CA GLU A 314 -7.73 5.24 15.04
C GLU A 314 -7.16 6.37 15.89
N THR A 315 -6.95 7.52 15.25
CA THR A 315 -6.54 8.76 15.93
C THR A 315 -7.77 9.60 16.24
N LYS A 316 -7.58 10.73 16.94
CA LYS A 316 -8.66 11.70 17.22
C LYS A 316 -9.26 12.32 15.95
N THR A 317 -8.50 12.34 14.84
CA THR A 317 -8.84 13.09 13.62
C THR A 317 -9.11 12.19 12.42
N GLY A 318 -9.11 10.86 12.60
CA GLY A 318 -9.46 9.90 11.55
C GLY A 318 -8.75 8.54 11.66
N LEU A 319 -8.85 7.77 10.59
CA LEU A 319 -8.29 6.42 10.46
C LEU A 319 -7.16 6.40 9.43
N VAL A 320 -6.04 5.75 9.76
CA VAL A 320 -4.89 5.60 8.86
C VAL A 320 -4.43 4.16 8.81
N LYS A 321 -4.14 3.66 7.60
CA LYS A 321 -3.55 2.34 7.42
C LYS A 321 -2.08 2.33 7.82
N LEU A 322 -1.69 1.30 8.56
CA LEU A 322 -0.32 1.09 8.99
C LEU A 322 0.33 -0.02 8.16
N HIS A 323 1.57 0.20 7.74
CA HIS A 323 2.39 -0.84 7.12
C HIS A 323 3.48 -1.28 8.08
N TYR A 324 3.37 -2.53 8.52
CA TYR A 324 4.37 -3.20 9.32
C TYR A 324 5.18 -4.15 8.45
N LEU A 325 6.51 -4.14 8.61
CA LEU A 325 7.38 -5.09 7.95
C LEU A 325 8.44 -5.64 8.89
N SER A 326 8.62 -6.96 8.87
CA SER A 326 9.69 -7.57 9.64
C SER A 326 11.04 -7.46 8.94
N LYS A 327 12.14 -7.82 9.62
CA LYS A 327 13.50 -7.80 9.04
C LYS A 327 13.58 -8.58 7.73
N LEU A 328 12.94 -9.76 7.68
CA LEU A 328 12.85 -10.60 6.48
C LEU A 328 11.53 -10.35 5.72
N GLY A 329 11.02 -9.13 5.76
CA GLY A 329 9.85 -8.77 4.96
C GLY A 329 8.57 -9.48 5.40
N PRO A 330 7.70 -9.83 4.43
CA PRO A 330 6.55 -10.69 4.64
C PRO A 330 6.94 -12.13 5.02
N LEU A 331 8.06 -12.64 4.52
CA LEU A 331 8.53 -14.00 4.79
C LEU A 331 8.83 -14.19 6.28
N GLY A 332 9.45 -13.20 6.91
CA GLY A 332 9.71 -13.22 8.35
C GLY A 332 8.45 -13.26 9.21
N ASN A 333 7.27 -12.98 8.66
CA ASN A 333 5.99 -13.10 9.38
C ASN A 333 5.37 -14.50 9.24
N LEU A 334 5.90 -15.39 8.39
CA LEU A 334 5.45 -16.78 8.29
C LEU A 334 5.74 -17.55 9.59
N TRP A 335 6.91 -17.32 10.20
CA TRP A 335 7.29 -17.99 11.45
C TRP A 335 6.59 -17.41 12.70
N PRO A 336 6.28 -18.25 13.71
CA PRO A 336 5.80 -17.81 15.01
C PRO A 336 6.76 -16.80 15.64
N LYS A 337 6.23 -15.66 16.11
CA LYS A 337 7.00 -14.65 16.86
C LYS A 337 6.35 -14.43 18.22
N SER A 338 7.19 -14.10 19.20
CA SER A 338 6.75 -13.82 20.58
C SER A 338 5.79 -12.62 20.67
N THR A 339 6.00 -11.59 19.84
CA THR A 339 5.15 -10.39 19.79
C THR A 339 4.89 -9.96 18.36
N ARG A 340 3.63 -9.93 17.95
CA ARG A 340 3.18 -9.44 16.65
C ARG A 340 2.32 -8.19 16.80
N PRO A 341 2.25 -7.33 15.77
CA PRO A 341 1.34 -6.18 15.78
C PRO A 341 -0.12 -6.61 16.01
N CYS A 342 -0.53 -7.76 15.46
CA CYS A 342 -1.88 -8.28 15.64
C CYS A 342 -2.22 -8.64 17.10
N ASP A 343 -1.23 -8.85 17.97
CA ASP A 343 -1.42 -9.09 19.41
C ASP A 343 -1.68 -7.79 20.21
N LEU A 344 -1.46 -6.63 19.57
CA LEU A 344 -1.70 -5.31 20.12
C LEU A 344 -3.01 -4.69 19.63
N VAL A 345 -3.75 -5.39 18.76
CA VAL A 345 -5.05 -4.94 18.25
C VAL A 345 -6.02 -4.72 19.41
N GLY A 346 -6.77 -3.63 19.36
CA GLY A 346 -7.69 -3.18 20.39
C GLY A 346 -7.07 -2.34 21.49
N LYS A 347 -5.74 -2.22 21.57
CA LYS A 347 -5.03 -1.45 22.59
C LYS A 347 -4.67 -0.05 22.10
N SER A 348 -4.52 0.88 23.05
CA SER A 348 -3.91 2.18 22.81
C SER A 348 -2.42 2.02 22.51
N VAL A 349 -1.98 2.61 21.40
CA VAL A 349 -0.62 2.53 20.89
C VAL A 349 -0.14 3.88 20.39
N THR A 350 1.17 4.07 20.47
CA THR A 350 1.90 5.15 19.83
C THR A 350 2.66 4.59 18.63
N ALA A 351 2.24 4.97 17.43
CA ALA A 351 2.86 4.59 16.18
C ALA A 351 3.80 5.69 15.69
N THR A 352 5.08 5.38 15.53
CA THR A 352 6.07 6.27 14.92
C THR A 352 6.51 5.71 13.58
N GLY A 353 6.56 6.55 12.56
CA GLY A 353 6.91 6.12 11.21
C GLY A 353 6.92 7.26 10.20
N TRP A 354 6.95 6.91 8.92
CA TRP A 354 6.94 7.86 7.82
C TRP A 354 5.55 7.94 7.19
N TRP A 355 4.93 9.11 7.28
CA TRP A 355 3.67 9.41 6.62
C TRP A 355 3.87 9.48 5.11
N ARG A 356 2.94 8.87 4.37
CA ARG A 356 2.95 8.80 2.90
C ARG A 356 1.64 9.32 2.36
N ARG A 357 1.70 10.46 1.67
CA ARG A 357 0.58 10.91 0.84
C ARG A 357 0.69 10.29 -0.55
N GLY A 358 -0.18 9.32 -0.83
CA GLY A 358 -0.46 8.80 -2.18
C GLY A 358 -1.96 8.73 -2.42
N ALA A 359 -2.41 8.05 -3.47
CA ALA A 359 -3.84 7.90 -3.79
C ALA A 359 -4.68 7.35 -2.63
N THR A 360 -4.07 6.50 -1.81
CA THR A 360 -4.55 6.15 -0.48
C THR A 360 -3.42 6.45 0.49
N PRO A 361 -3.63 7.22 1.55
CA PRO A 361 -2.59 7.56 2.51
C PRO A 361 -2.24 6.36 3.43
N TRP A 362 -0.99 6.27 3.87
CA TRP A 362 -0.57 5.27 4.86
C TRP A 362 0.61 5.75 5.71
N LEU A 363 0.86 5.02 6.80
CA LEU A 363 2.02 5.21 7.66
C LEU A 363 2.92 3.97 7.57
N ASP A 364 4.14 4.15 7.05
CA ASP A 364 5.17 3.11 7.13
C ASP A 364 5.76 3.11 8.54
N LEU A 365 5.46 2.06 9.32
CA LEU A 365 5.91 1.98 10.71
C LEU A 365 7.43 1.83 10.81
N ASP A 366 8.00 2.52 11.79
CA ASP A 366 9.35 2.27 12.32
C ASP A 366 9.25 1.61 13.71
N LYS A 367 8.45 2.17 14.61
CA LYS A 367 8.22 1.64 15.95
C LYS A 367 6.75 1.76 16.35
N LEU A 368 6.24 0.72 16.97
CA LEU A 368 4.89 0.65 17.54
C LEU A 368 5.04 0.37 19.03
N GLN A 369 4.52 1.25 19.88
CA GLN A 369 4.63 1.14 21.33
C GLN A 369 3.24 1.02 21.94
N ALA A 370 2.98 0.00 22.74
CA ALA A 370 1.77 -0.10 23.55
C ALA A 370 1.99 0.56 24.91
N GLU A 371 0.92 1.07 25.54
CA GLU A 371 0.97 1.69 26.87
C GLU A 371 1.60 0.77 27.95
N GLY A 372 1.50 -0.55 27.79
CA GLY A 372 2.14 -1.54 28.68
C GLY A 372 3.64 -1.80 28.41
N GLY A 373 4.37 -0.87 27.80
CA GLY A 373 5.82 -0.95 27.56
C GLY A 373 6.27 -1.90 26.44
N LYS A 374 5.38 -2.72 25.88
CA LYS A 374 5.70 -3.60 24.75
C LYS A 374 5.93 -2.75 23.50
N SER A 375 7.12 -2.87 22.91
CA SER A 375 7.47 -2.17 21.67
C SER A 375 7.83 -3.15 20.56
N ILE A 376 7.34 -2.87 19.36
CA ILE A 376 7.58 -3.64 18.13
C ILE A 376 8.27 -2.72 17.13
N ARG A 377 9.37 -3.18 16.55
CA ARG A 377 10.07 -2.45 15.47
C ARG A 377 9.79 -3.05 14.11
N SER A 378 9.64 -2.17 13.13
CA SER A 378 9.46 -2.48 11.72
C SER A 378 10.74 -2.10 10.95
N HIS A 379 11.05 -2.82 9.88
CA HIS A 379 12.36 -2.76 9.23
C HIS A 379 12.24 -2.66 7.70
N HIS A 380 11.46 -1.69 7.22
CA HIS A 380 11.27 -1.44 5.79
C HIS A 380 12.57 -1.24 4.98
N PRO A 381 13.57 -0.47 5.47
CA PRO A 381 14.82 -0.27 4.73
C PRO A 381 15.61 -1.57 4.60
N ILE A 382 15.69 -2.37 5.68
CA ILE A 382 16.42 -3.63 5.70
C ILE A 382 15.84 -4.60 4.68
N TRP A 383 14.51 -4.75 4.66
CA TRP A 383 13.87 -5.62 3.67
C TRP A 383 14.15 -5.16 2.24
N SER A 384 14.05 -3.85 1.99
CA SER A 384 14.32 -3.29 0.66
C SER A 384 15.77 -3.57 0.23
N SER A 385 16.73 -3.46 1.15
CA SER A 385 18.14 -3.80 0.89
C SER A 385 18.35 -5.30 0.66
N ILE A 386 17.66 -6.17 1.40
CA ILE A 386 17.70 -7.62 1.16
C ILE A 386 17.19 -7.95 -0.24
N VAL A 387 16.04 -7.40 -0.64
CA VAL A 387 15.48 -7.61 -1.98
C VAL A 387 16.45 -7.11 -3.06
N ALA A 388 17.02 -5.91 -2.88
CA ALA A 388 18.02 -5.39 -3.82
C ALA A 388 19.25 -6.32 -3.92
N GLY A 389 19.78 -6.79 -2.78
CA GLY A 389 20.90 -7.73 -2.75
C GLY A 389 20.59 -9.06 -3.43
N VAL A 390 19.41 -9.64 -3.18
CA VAL A 390 18.96 -10.88 -3.82
C VAL A 390 18.84 -10.68 -5.34
N CYS A 391 18.25 -9.58 -5.81
CA CYS A 391 18.15 -9.29 -7.23
C CYS A 391 19.53 -9.09 -7.90
N ALA A 392 20.47 -8.43 -7.22
CA ALA A 392 21.83 -8.27 -7.73
C ALA A 392 22.54 -9.63 -7.86
N LEU A 393 22.54 -10.43 -6.79
CA LEU A 393 23.14 -11.76 -6.78
C LEU A 393 22.51 -12.69 -7.81
N TRP A 394 21.18 -12.64 -7.95
CA TRP A 394 20.45 -13.43 -8.93
C TRP A 394 20.83 -13.04 -10.36
N GLY A 395 20.89 -11.73 -10.65
CA GLY A 395 21.33 -11.25 -11.96
C GLY A 395 22.77 -11.63 -12.28
N THR A 396 23.70 -11.48 -11.33
CA THR A 396 25.09 -11.93 -11.50
C THR A 396 25.19 -13.43 -11.70
N TYR A 397 24.40 -14.22 -10.96
CA TYR A 397 24.36 -15.68 -11.10
C TYR A 397 23.85 -16.11 -12.48
N ILE A 398 22.81 -15.45 -13.01
CA ILE A 398 22.30 -15.67 -14.37
C ILE A 398 23.41 -15.45 -15.39
N ILE A 399 24.13 -14.33 -15.30
CA ILE A 399 25.24 -14.01 -16.23
C ILE A 399 26.36 -15.04 -16.09
N TYR A 400 26.73 -15.41 -14.85
CA TYR A 400 27.79 -16.39 -14.60
C TYR A 400 27.45 -17.79 -15.13
N ARG A 401 26.18 -18.22 -15.02
CA ARG A 401 25.69 -19.49 -15.56
C ARG A 401 25.52 -19.46 -17.08
N GLY A 402 25.36 -18.27 -17.65
CA GLY A 402 25.46 -18.02 -19.07
C GLY A 402 26.86 -18.37 -19.54
N SER A 403 27.04 -19.58 -20.03
CA SER A 403 28.20 -20.01 -20.77
C SER A 403 27.71 -20.37 -22.15
N PHE A 404 28.12 -19.57 -23.14
CA PHE A 404 28.06 -19.76 -24.60
C PHE A 404 26.82 -20.46 -25.17
#